data_AF-A0A2E5B6Q7-F1
#
_entry.id   AF-A0A2E5B6Q7-F1
#
_cell.length_a   1.000
_cell.length_b   1.000
_cell.length_c   1.000
_cell.angle_alpha   90.00
_cell.angle_beta   90.00
_cell.angle_gamma   90.00
#
_symmetry.space_group_name_H-M   'P 1'
#
loop_
_entity.id
_entity.type
_entity.pdbx_description
1 polymer ?
#
loop_
_entity_poly.entity_id
_entity_poly.type
_entity_poly.pdbx_seq_one_letter_code
_entity_poly.pdbx_strand_id
1 'polypeptide(L)' 'MSEEAFNDKEKQFNDLWDGVTPKGVNRTKSLKFRQYILEHVRQMKKPLNRENAFKYWMGILKAEAKDSENF' A
#
# COMPACT_ATOMS: atom_id res chain seq x y z
N MET A 1 -4.06 -22.04 -1.02
CA MET A 1 -2.79 -21.29 -1.19
C MET A 1 -2.99 -19.76 -1.12
N SER A 2 -4.12 -19.25 -0.58
CA SER A 2 -4.56 -17.85 -0.77
C SER A 2 -4.49 -16.95 0.46
N GLU A 3 -4.60 -17.49 1.68
CA GLU A 3 -4.64 -16.69 2.92
C GLU A 3 -3.24 -16.31 3.45
N GLU A 4 -2.27 -17.23 3.42
CA GLU A 4 -0.89 -16.94 3.88
C GLU A 4 -0.24 -15.82 3.05
N ALA A 5 -0.38 -15.89 1.72
CA ALA A 5 0.16 -14.85 0.83
C ALA A 5 -0.52 -13.48 1.00
N PHE A 6 -1.78 -13.45 1.44
CA PHE A 6 -2.51 -12.21 1.72
C PHE A 6 -2.02 -11.58 3.03
N ASN A 7 -1.88 -12.39 4.08
CA ASN A 7 -1.41 -11.95 5.39
C ASN A 7 0.03 -11.41 5.32
N ASP A 8 0.88 -12.04 4.49
CA ASP A 8 2.24 -11.59 4.25
C ASP A 8 2.32 -10.18 3.62
N LYS A 9 1.39 -9.85 2.70
CA LYS A 9 1.35 -8.52 2.07
C LYS A 9 0.89 -7.45 3.04
N GLU A 10 -0.11 -7.72 3.86
CA GLU A 10 -0.58 -6.77 4.86
C GLU A 10 0.52 -6.48 5.89
N LYS A 11 1.16 -7.53 6.40
CA LYS A 11 2.29 -7.40 7.32
C LYS A 11 3.42 -6.59 6.68
N GLN A 12 3.78 -6.89 5.43
CA GLN A 12 4.81 -6.16 4.72
C GLN A 12 4.47 -4.67 4.56
N PHE A 13 3.21 -4.34 4.26
CA PHE A 13 2.75 -2.95 4.20
C PHE A 13 2.91 -2.25 5.56
N ASN A 14 2.44 -2.88 6.64
CA ASN A 14 2.52 -2.30 7.98
C ASN A 14 3.97 -2.10 8.42
N ASP A 15 4.83 -3.09 8.22
CA ASP A 15 6.26 -2.98 8.52
C ASP A 15 6.93 -1.86 7.73
N LEU A 16 6.62 -1.71 6.44
CA LEU A 16 7.17 -0.61 5.62
C LEU A 16 6.58 0.75 6.02
N TRP A 17 5.28 0.81 6.33
CA TRP A 17 4.59 2.03 6.74
C TRP A 17 5.15 2.58 8.05
N ASP A 18 5.41 1.72 9.02
CA ASP A 18 5.95 2.10 10.33
C ASP A 18 7.49 2.07 10.36
N GLY A 19 8.11 1.52 9.31
CA GLY A 19 9.56 1.42 9.19
C GLY A 19 10.16 0.35 10.11
N VAL A 20 9.38 -0.65 10.51
CA VAL A 20 9.84 -1.78 11.32
C VAL A 20 10.80 -2.63 10.49
N THR A 21 11.97 -2.88 11.06
CA THR A 21 12.98 -3.78 10.48
C THR A 21 13.51 -4.71 11.57
N PRO A 22 14.19 -5.81 11.23
CA PRO A 22 14.84 -6.67 12.22
C PRO A 22 15.86 -5.94 13.10
N LYS A 23 16.39 -4.81 12.64
CA LYS A 23 17.37 -3.96 13.35
C LYS A 23 16.73 -2.81 14.13
N GLY A 24 15.40 -2.76 14.21
CA GLY A 24 14.64 -1.67 14.84
C GLY A 24 13.91 -0.78 13.83
N VAL A 25 13.52 0.42 14.27
CA VAL A 25 12.69 1.36 13.48
C VAL A 25 13.54 2.26 12.59
N ASN A 26 13.30 2.23 11.28
CA ASN A 26 13.92 3.08 10.28
C ASN A 26 12.92 4.11 9.73
N ARG A 27 12.90 5.30 10.34
CA ARG A 27 12.00 6.40 9.96
C ARG A 27 12.22 6.87 8.52
N THR A 28 13.46 6.92 8.05
CA THR A 28 13.78 7.34 6.68
C THR A 28 13.18 6.38 5.65
N LYS A 29 13.24 5.07 5.91
CA LYS A 29 12.62 4.05 5.05
C LYS A 29 11.11 4.20 5.03
N SER A 30 10.49 4.40 6.19
CA SER A 30 9.05 4.67 6.31
C SER A 30 8.62 5.90 5.51
N LEU A 31 9.33 7.03 5.64
CA LEU A 31 9.02 8.27 4.91
C LEU A 31 9.12 8.08 3.40
N LYS A 32 10.19 7.43 2.91
CA LYS A 32 10.35 7.13 1.48
C LYS A 32 9.25 6.22 0.95
N PHE A 33 8.87 5.19 1.72
CA PHE A 33 7.78 4.30 1.35
C PHE A 33 6.44 5.04 1.28
N ARG A 34 6.11 5.86 2.30
CA ARG A 34 4.89 6.68 2.32
C ARG A 34 4.84 7.63 1.12
N GLN A 35 5.95 8.30 0.79
CA GLN A 35 6.03 9.16 -0.38
C GLN A 35 5.76 8.39 -1.68
N TYR A 36 6.45 7.26 -1.88
CA TYR A 36 6.29 6.41 -3.06
C TYR A 36 4.84 5.94 -3.25
N ILE A 37 4.23 5.39 -2.20
CA ILE A 37 2.91 4.80 -2.33
C ILE A 37 1.81 5.86 -2.45
N LEU A 38 1.94 6.99 -1.77
CA LEU A 38 0.99 8.09 -1.90
C LEU A 38 1.07 8.76 -3.28
N GLU A 39 2.24 8.78 -3.92
CA GLU A 39 2.35 9.25 -5.31
C GLU A 39 1.54 8.36 -6.27
N HIS A 40 1.52 7.05 -6.05
CA HIS A 40 0.64 6.16 -6.81
C HIS A 40 -0.84 6.38 -6.49
N VAL A 41 -1.20 6.61 -5.22
CA VAL A 41 -2.58 6.98 -4.86
C VAL A 41 -3.00 8.29 -5.55
N ARG A 42 -2.09 9.25 -5.68
CA ARG A 42 -2.30 10.51 -6.40
C ARG A 42 -2.60 10.26 -7.89
N GLN A 43 -1.84 9.38 -8.54
CA GLN A 43 -2.06 9.00 -9.94
C GLN A 43 -3.44 8.36 -10.16
N MET A 44 -3.95 7.63 -9.16
CA MET A 44 -5.31 7.06 -9.17
C MET A 44 -6.41 8.09 -8.86
N LYS A 45 -6.06 9.36 -8.66
CA LYS A 45 -6.99 10.46 -8.29
C LYS A 45 -7.82 10.16 -7.03
N LYS A 46 -7.23 9.45 -6.05
CA LYS A 46 -7.86 9.16 -4.75
C LYS A 46 -7.25 10.03 -3.63
N PRO A 47 -7.96 10.25 -2.50
CA PRO A 47 -7.41 10.99 -1.36
C PRO A 47 -6.11 10.36 -0.81
N LEU A 48 -5.13 11.20 -0.49
CA LEU A 48 -3.81 10.79 0.00
C LEU A 48 -3.85 10.40 1.47
N ASN A 49 -4.28 9.18 1.77
CA ASN A 49 -4.38 8.65 3.12
C ASN A 49 -3.86 7.19 3.20
N ARG A 50 -3.66 6.70 4.43
CA ARG A 50 -3.14 5.34 4.69
C ARG A 50 -4.07 4.26 4.12
N GLU A 51 -5.37 4.46 4.23
CA GLU A 51 -6.37 3.49 3.77
C GLU A 51 -6.28 3.28 2.25
N ASN A 52 -6.23 4.36 1.46
CA ASN A 52 -6.09 4.28 0.01
C ASN A 52 -4.71 3.77 -0.41
N ALA A 53 -3.64 4.08 0.34
CA ALA A 53 -2.33 3.47 0.12
C ALA A 53 -2.37 1.95 0.35
N PHE A 54 -3.08 1.49 1.38
CA PHE A 54 -3.28 0.08 1.64
C PHE A 54 -4.12 -0.59 0.54
N LYS A 55 -5.25 0.01 0.14
CA LYS A 55 -6.06 -0.49 -0.99
C LYS A 55 -5.26 -0.55 -2.30
N TYR A 56 -4.38 0.42 -2.55
CA TYR A 56 -3.45 0.38 -3.69
C TYR A 56 -2.50 -0.81 -3.59
N TRP A 57 -1.84 -0.98 -2.43
CA TRP A 57 -0.89 -2.06 -2.15
C TRP A 57 -1.52 -3.45 -2.36
N MET A 58 -2.76 -3.60 -1.89
CA MET A 58 -3.52 -4.84 -2.01
C MET A 58 -4.07 -5.07 -3.43
N GLY A 59 -3.93 -4.12 -4.35
CA GLY A 59 -4.42 -4.20 -5.72
C GLY A 59 -5.92 -3.89 -5.88
N ILE A 60 -6.62 -3.56 -4.79
CA ILE A 60 -8.06 -3.28 -4.77
C ILE A 60 -8.39 -2.06 -5.64
N LEU A 61 -7.62 -0.96 -5.52
CA LEU A 61 -7.89 0.24 -6.33
C LEU A 61 -7.74 0.00 -7.84
N LYS A 62 -6.87 -0.91 -8.26
CA LYS A 62 -6.72 -1.26 -9.68
C LYS A 62 -7.87 -2.13 -10.16
N ALA A 63 -8.38 -3.04 -9.32
CA ALA A 63 -9.56 -3.84 -9.63
C ALA A 63 -10.79 -2.94 -9.80
N GLU A 64 -11.04 -2.01 -8.86
CA GLU A 64 -12.15 -1.05 -8.96
C GLU A 64 -12.08 -0.19 -10.23
N ALA A 65 -10.89 0.30 -10.59
CA ALA A 65 -10.72 1.10 -11.80
C ALA A 65 -11.03 0.31 -13.07
N LYS A 66 -10.51 -0.93 -13.17
CA LYS A 66 -10.76 -1.81 -14.31
C LYS A 66 -12.25 -2.18 -14.43
N ASP A 67 -12.93 -2.43 -13.31
CA ASP A 67 -14.36 -2.72 -13.33
C ASP A 67 -15.17 -1.50 -13.78
N SER A 68 -14.75 -0.27 -13.42
CA SER A 68 -15.42 0.95 -13.86
C SER A 68 -15.23 1.30 -15.34
N GLU A 69 -14.16 0.82 -15.99
CA GLU A 69 -13.91 1.03 -17.43
C GLU A 69 -14.69 0.07 -18.33
N ASN A 70 -15.29 -0.99 -17.78
CA ASN A 70 -16.02 -2.01 -18.53
C ASN A 70 -17.55 -1.79 -18.60
N PHE A 71 -18.04 -0.62 -18.15
CA PHE A 71 -19.45 -0.20 -18.24
C PHE A 71 -19.58 1.08 -19.07
#